data_AF-A0AAE1KW06-F1
#
_entry.id   AF-A0AAE1KW06-F1
#
_cell.length_a   1.000
_cell.length_b   1.000
_cell.length_c   1.000
_cell.angle_alpha   90.00
_cell.angle_beta   90.00
_cell.angle_gamma   90.00
#
_symmetry.space_group_name_H-M   'P 1'
#
loop_
_entity.id
_entity.type
_entity.pdbx_description
1 polymer ?
#
loop_
_entity_poly.entity_id
_entity_poly.type
_entity_poly.pdbx_seq_one_letter_code
_entity_poly.pdbx_strand_id
1 'polypeptide(L)'
;MLGSGDADLAIANIFMVSLLGRSDYQHFSAPFHLSVTCVILRVPPPIPRWQSPSWPFRSDTWITLAVGLILSGPVIYVLAYVSAKSLGKEPFLKSLTSSYLHVFAMHLCEPLPREPSTNASRLSVAFLWLYVMVLGFSYSSNLIAFLTVLRQPRSIDTFKDLLDSGLPVVGLGPTHGYLMNTSENVYLKELGKKFVSMPTEPELLVKEGRAGYLTSFHNAEQFMAQINSEYSQPIVRTMKVN
;
A
#
# COMPACT_ATOMS: atom_id res chain seq x y z
N MET A 1 46.33 5.39 -11.30
CA MET A 1 46.94 6.07 -10.14
C MET A 1 47.75 5.08 -9.33
N LEU A 2 47.17 4.27 -8.43
CA LEU A 2 47.96 3.30 -7.65
C LEU A 2 48.63 2.22 -8.52
N GLY A 3 47.88 1.53 -9.38
CA GLY A 3 48.46 0.48 -10.24
C GLY A 3 49.38 0.98 -11.36
N SER A 4 49.36 2.28 -11.65
CA SER A 4 50.26 2.91 -12.63
C SER A 4 51.51 3.53 -11.99
N GLY A 5 51.60 3.58 -10.66
CA GLY A 5 52.69 4.23 -9.93
C GLY A 5 52.60 5.76 -9.85
N ASP A 6 51.47 6.37 -10.26
CA ASP A 6 51.29 7.83 -10.19
C ASP A 6 50.93 8.34 -8.78
N ALA A 7 50.58 7.42 -7.87
CA ALA A 7 50.24 7.73 -6.48
C ALA A 7 50.72 6.61 -5.55
N ASP A 8 51.30 6.99 -4.41
CA ASP A 8 51.83 6.04 -3.42
C ASP A 8 50.80 5.60 -2.37
N LEU A 9 49.78 6.44 -2.11
CA LEU A 9 48.74 6.19 -1.11
C LEU A 9 47.39 6.71 -1.61
N ALA A 10 46.33 5.92 -1.41
CA ALA A 10 44.97 6.38 -1.58
C ALA A 10 44.18 6.21 -0.29
N ILE A 11 43.58 7.32 0.18
CA ILE A 11 42.64 7.32 1.30
C ILE A 11 41.27 7.65 0.73
N ALA A 12 40.43 6.62 0.61
CA ALA A 12 39.07 6.75 0.11
C ALA A 12 38.19 5.61 0.61
N ASN A 13 36.88 5.72 0.39
CA ASN A 13 35.94 4.62 0.62
C ASN A 13 36.10 3.56 -0.48
N ILE A 14 37.14 2.75 -0.37
CA ILE A 14 37.48 1.69 -1.32
C ILE A 14 37.07 0.35 -0.75
N PHE A 15 36.18 -0.35 -1.45
CA PHE A 15 35.85 -1.73 -1.11
C PHE A 15 37.05 -2.65 -1.38
N MET A 16 37.42 -3.44 -0.37
CA MET A 16 38.36 -4.54 -0.53
C MET A 16 37.67 -5.67 -1.30
N VAL A 17 38.11 -5.92 -2.53
CA VAL A 17 37.52 -6.92 -3.44
C VAL A 17 38.65 -7.70 -4.10
N SER A 18 38.62 -9.03 -3.98
CA SER A 18 39.57 -9.93 -4.65
C SER A 18 39.22 -10.21 -6.12
N LEU A 19 37.94 -10.12 -6.49
CA LEU A 19 37.40 -10.52 -7.79
C LEU A 19 37.78 -9.63 -8.99
N LEU A 20 38.49 -8.52 -8.76
CA LEU A 20 38.84 -7.51 -9.77
C LEU A 20 40.36 -7.36 -9.95
N GLY A 21 41.17 -8.31 -9.47
CA GLY A 21 42.63 -8.27 -9.57
C GLY A 21 43.28 -7.08 -8.85
N ARG A 22 42.52 -6.35 -8.03
CA ARG A 22 43.04 -5.17 -7.29
C ARG A 22 44.09 -5.58 -6.27
N SER A 23 43.94 -6.74 -5.63
CA SER A 23 44.93 -7.28 -4.70
C SER A 23 46.31 -7.49 -5.31
N ASP A 24 46.40 -7.60 -6.64
CA ASP A 24 47.65 -7.91 -7.34
C ASP A 24 48.52 -6.66 -7.55
N TYR A 25 47.90 -5.48 -7.50
CA TYR A 25 48.57 -4.19 -7.76
C TYR A 25 48.55 -3.22 -6.58
N GLN A 26 47.77 -3.50 -5.52
CA GLN A 26 47.67 -2.64 -4.34
C GLN A 26 47.45 -3.46 -3.07
N HIS A 27 48.12 -3.04 -1.99
CA HIS A 27 47.93 -3.60 -0.66
C HIS A 27 46.93 -2.76 0.14
N PHE A 28 46.09 -3.42 0.93
CA PHE A 28 45.12 -2.78 1.80
C PHE A 28 45.56 -2.90 3.25
N SER A 29 45.26 -1.88 4.06
CA SER A 29 45.31 -1.99 5.51
C SER A 29 44.16 -2.87 6.03
N ALA A 30 44.14 -3.13 7.35
CA ALA A 30 42.99 -3.77 7.97
C ALA A 30 41.69 -2.97 7.71
N PRO A 31 40.54 -3.65 7.51
CA PRO A 31 39.26 -2.96 7.34
C PRO A 31 38.98 -2.07 8.55
N PHE A 32 38.86 -0.76 8.33
CA PHE A 32 38.47 0.17 9.38
C PHE A 32 36.94 0.23 9.56
N HIS A 33 36.17 -0.15 8.53
CA HIS A 33 34.71 -0.11 8.55
C HIS A 33 34.12 -1.23 7.70
N LEU A 34 33.13 -1.94 8.25
CA LEU A 34 32.35 -2.95 7.54
C LEU A 34 31.00 -2.34 7.18
N SER A 35 30.65 -2.37 5.89
CA SER A 35 29.36 -1.86 5.41
C SER A 35 28.72 -2.87 4.48
N VAL A 36 27.38 -2.90 4.52
CA VAL A 36 26.55 -3.67 3.61
C VAL A 36 26.11 -2.77 2.46
N THR A 37 26.02 -3.32 1.26
CA THR A 37 25.46 -2.60 0.11
C THR A 37 23.95 -2.72 0.15
N CYS A 38 23.25 -1.58 0.00
CA CYS A 38 21.80 -1.51 0.01
C CYS A 38 21.30 -0.79 -1.25
N VAL A 39 20.07 -1.11 -1.65
CA VAL A 39 19.37 -0.39 -2.73
C VAL A 39 18.44 0.63 -2.10
N ILE A 40 18.52 1.86 -2.58
CA ILE A 40 17.67 2.96 -2.20
C ILE A 40 16.62 3.17 -3.30
N LEU A 41 15.37 3.28 -2.90
CA LEU A 41 14.22 3.41 -3.79
C LEU A 41 13.29 4.52 -3.32
N ARG A 42 12.55 5.09 -4.26
CA ARG A 42 11.46 6.01 -3.95
C ARG A 42 10.31 5.27 -3.28
N VAL A 43 9.79 5.83 -2.19
CA VAL A 43 8.56 5.39 -1.55
C VAL A 43 7.39 5.73 -2.47
N PRO A 44 6.56 4.76 -2.87
CA PRO A 44 5.39 5.07 -3.69
C PRO A 44 4.41 5.94 -2.88
N PRO A 45 3.74 6.92 -3.52
CA PRO A 45 2.83 7.80 -2.81
C PRO A 45 1.70 7.01 -2.16
N PRO A 46 1.18 7.46 -0.99
CA PRO A 46 0.05 6.81 -0.36
C PRO A 46 -1.18 6.86 -1.28
N ILE A 47 -2.05 5.87 -1.14
CA ILE A 47 -3.29 5.77 -1.93
C ILE A 47 -4.16 7.01 -1.64
N PRO A 48 -4.80 7.62 -2.66
CA PRO A 48 -5.59 8.83 -2.46
C PRO A 48 -6.78 8.59 -1.52
N ARG A 49 -6.94 9.49 -0.54
CA ARG A 49 -7.93 9.34 0.55
C ARG A 49 -9.40 9.34 0.10
N TRP A 50 -9.72 9.95 -1.05
CA TRP A 50 -11.09 10.00 -1.55
C TRP A 50 -11.63 8.61 -1.95
N GLN A 51 -10.75 7.64 -2.20
CA GLN A 51 -11.14 6.24 -2.45
C GLN A 51 -11.43 5.48 -1.15
N SER A 52 -11.04 6.02 0.00
CA SER A 52 -11.17 5.37 1.31
C SER A 52 -12.58 4.96 1.72
N PRO A 53 -13.69 5.61 1.31
CA PRO A 53 -15.03 5.24 1.78
C PRO A 53 -15.55 3.89 1.26
N SER A 54 -15.08 3.39 0.11
CA SER A 54 -15.56 2.11 -0.45
C SER A 54 -14.77 0.89 0.06
N TRP A 55 -13.60 1.12 0.65
CA TRP A 55 -12.69 0.10 1.18
C TRP A 55 -13.06 -0.56 2.52
N PRO A 56 -13.90 0.03 3.41
CA PRO A 56 -14.19 -0.56 4.72
C PRO A 56 -14.85 -1.92 4.66
N PHE A 57 -15.60 -2.19 3.59
CA PHE A 57 -16.25 -3.46 3.34
C PHE A 57 -15.65 -4.14 2.12
N ARG A 58 -15.57 -5.47 2.19
CA ARG A 58 -15.17 -6.30 1.07
C ARG A 58 -16.27 -6.27 0.01
N SER A 59 -15.92 -6.54 -1.25
CA SER A 59 -16.86 -6.69 -2.36
C SER A 59 -18.05 -7.59 -1.99
N ASP A 60 -17.78 -8.69 -1.31
CA ASP A 60 -18.77 -9.69 -0.94
C ASP A 60 -19.81 -9.12 0.05
N THR A 61 -19.36 -8.27 0.97
CA THR A 61 -20.23 -7.58 1.94
C THR A 61 -21.07 -6.52 1.27
N TRP A 62 -20.52 -5.77 0.32
CA TRP A 62 -21.28 -4.81 -0.49
C TRP A 62 -22.39 -5.46 -1.30
N ILE A 63 -22.10 -6.61 -1.94
CA ILE A 63 -23.10 -7.39 -2.68
C ILE A 63 -24.19 -7.87 -1.72
N THR A 64 -23.82 -8.41 -0.55
CA THR A 64 -24.77 -8.88 0.46
C THR A 64 -25.66 -7.74 0.96
N LEU A 65 -25.09 -6.55 1.18
CA LEU A 65 -25.84 -5.34 1.56
C LEU A 65 -26.84 -4.93 0.47
N ALA A 66 -26.41 -4.90 -0.79
CA ALA A 66 -27.27 -4.56 -1.92
C ALA A 66 -28.43 -5.56 -2.07
N VAL A 67 -28.15 -6.86 -1.93
CA VAL A 67 -29.18 -7.91 -1.95
C VAL A 67 -30.14 -7.75 -0.77
N GLY A 68 -29.62 -7.49 0.44
CA GLY A 68 -30.44 -7.24 1.63
C GLY A 68 -31.36 -6.02 1.49
N LEU A 69 -30.86 -4.94 0.89
CA LEU A 69 -31.64 -3.73 0.59
C LEU A 69 -32.76 -4.02 -0.43
N ILE A 70 -32.46 -4.75 -1.50
CA ILE A 70 -33.44 -5.11 -2.53
C ILE A 70 -34.51 -6.07 -1.98
N LEU A 71 -34.12 -7.00 -1.10
CA LEU A 71 -35.01 -8.02 -0.52
C LEU A 71 -35.89 -7.47 0.62
N SER A 72 -35.38 -6.52 1.41
CA SER A 72 -36.12 -5.96 2.54
C SER A 72 -37.38 -5.18 2.13
N GLY A 73 -37.38 -4.54 0.95
CA GLY A 73 -38.56 -3.86 0.39
C GLY A 73 -39.78 -4.78 0.20
N PRO A 74 -39.66 -5.87 -0.60
CA PRO A 74 -40.72 -6.86 -0.78
C PRO A 74 -41.13 -7.55 0.52
N VAL A 75 -40.17 -7.88 1.39
CA VAL A 75 -40.46 -8.52 2.69
C VAL A 75 -41.35 -7.63 3.55
N ILE A 76 -41.01 -6.35 3.69
CA ILE A 76 -41.83 -5.40 4.44
C ILE A 76 -43.18 -5.16 3.77
N TYR A 77 -43.25 -5.10 2.44
CA TYR A 77 -44.50 -4.95 1.70
C TYR A 77 -45.46 -6.11 1.96
N VAL A 78 -44.97 -7.36 1.83
CA VAL A 78 -45.77 -8.56 2.07
C VAL A 78 -46.22 -8.62 3.54
N LEU A 79 -45.33 -8.35 4.48
CA LEU A 79 -45.67 -8.32 5.91
C LEU A 79 -46.70 -7.23 6.23
N ALA A 80 -46.57 -6.03 5.65
CA ALA A 80 -47.54 -4.96 5.81
C ALA A 80 -48.91 -5.35 5.27
N TYR A 81 -48.97 -6.01 4.11
CA TYR A 81 -50.21 -6.42 3.48
C TYR A 81 -50.89 -7.58 4.23
N VAL A 82 -50.15 -8.64 4.55
CA VAL A 82 -50.66 -9.82 5.27
C VAL A 82 -51.14 -9.45 6.68
N SER A 83 -50.35 -8.65 7.41
CA SER A 83 -50.72 -8.21 8.76
C SER A 83 -51.96 -7.32 8.77
N ALA A 84 -52.09 -6.42 7.79
CA ALA A 84 -53.25 -5.57 7.64
C ALA A 84 -54.51 -6.38 7.31
N LYS A 85 -54.41 -7.32 6.36
CA LYS A 85 -55.50 -8.24 5.97
C LYS A 85 -55.97 -9.09 7.15
N SER A 86 -55.04 -9.60 7.96
CA SER A 86 -55.37 -10.44 9.13
C SER A 86 -56.15 -9.68 10.21
N LEU A 87 -56.03 -8.36 10.29
CA LEU A 87 -56.72 -7.52 11.29
C LEU A 87 -57.88 -6.71 10.70
N GLY A 88 -58.20 -6.87 9.41
CA GLY A 88 -59.21 -6.07 8.72
C GLY A 88 -58.87 -4.57 8.66
N LYS A 89 -57.58 -4.21 8.75
CA LYS A 89 -57.09 -2.83 8.70
C LYS A 89 -56.49 -2.51 7.33
N GLU A 90 -56.37 -1.23 7.03
CA GLU A 90 -55.59 -0.75 5.88
C GLU A 90 -54.07 -0.92 6.13
N PRO A 91 -53.29 -1.38 5.13
CA PRO A 91 -51.85 -1.49 5.26
C PRO A 91 -51.19 -0.11 5.34
N PHE A 92 -50.21 0.04 6.24
CA PHE A 92 -49.47 1.30 6.39
C PHE A 92 -48.59 1.64 5.16
N LEU A 93 -48.28 0.63 4.33
CA LEU A 93 -47.61 0.76 3.04
C LEU A 93 -48.53 0.31 1.92
N LYS A 94 -48.89 1.24 1.04
CA LYS A 94 -49.89 1.02 -0.03
C LYS A 94 -49.31 0.46 -1.33
N SER A 95 -48.03 0.70 -1.58
CA SER A 95 -47.35 0.26 -2.81
C SER A 95 -45.97 -0.30 -2.52
N LEU A 96 -45.47 -1.12 -3.45
CA LEU A 96 -44.11 -1.64 -3.40
C LEU A 96 -43.08 -0.50 -3.42
N THR A 97 -43.32 0.54 -4.23
CA THR A 97 -42.48 1.75 -4.28
C THR A 97 -42.42 2.47 -2.94
N SER A 98 -43.56 2.64 -2.25
CA SER A 98 -43.56 3.21 -0.89
C SER A 98 -42.79 2.35 0.10
N SER A 99 -42.78 1.03 -0.07
CA SER A 99 -42.04 0.10 0.79
C SER A 99 -40.54 0.22 0.57
N TYR A 100 -40.09 0.32 -0.69
CA TYR A 100 -38.68 0.59 -1.00
C TYR A 100 -38.21 1.94 -0.47
N LEU A 101 -38.99 3.01 -0.66
CA LEU A 101 -38.65 4.33 -0.12
C LEU A 101 -38.59 4.33 1.41
N HIS A 102 -39.48 3.58 2.07
CA HIS A 102 -39.47 3.42 3.52
C HIS A 102 -38.19 2.70 3.99
N VAL A 103 -37.84 1.59 3.34
CA VAL A 103 -36.59 0.87 3.63
C VAL A 103 -35.36 1.73 3.36
N PHE A 104 -35.34 2.47 2.26
CA PHE A 104 -34.22 3.34 1.90
C PHE A 104 -34.03 4.48 2.89
N ALA A 105 -35.12 5.16 3.29
CA ALA A 105 -35.10 6.17 4.34
C ALA A 105 -34.59 5.59 5.68
N MET A 106 -35.00 4.37 6.02
CA MET A 106 -34.51 3.68 7.21
C MET A 106 -32.99 3.42 7.15
N HIS A 107 -32.45 3.03 6.00
CA HIS A 107 -31.00 2.83 5.81
C HIS A 107 -30.21 4.14 5.89
N LEU A 108 -30.83 5.26 5.51
CA LEU A 108 -30.26 6.60 5.64
C LEU A 108 -30.43 7.19 7.05
N CYS A 109 -31.03 6.44 7.98
CA CYS A 109 -31.37 6.91 9.33
C CYS A 109 -32.28 8.16 9.33
N GLU A 110 -33.10 8.33 8.29
CA GLU A 110 -34.10 9.41 8.21
C GLU A 110 -35.39 9.02 8.94
N PRO A 111 -36.05 9.96 9.66
CA PRO A 111 -37.30 9.69 10.34
C PRO A 111 -38.43 9.40 9.33
N LEU A 112 -39.24 8.39 9.65
CA LEU A 112 -40.27 7.90 8.74
C LEU A 112 -41.64 8.49 9.11
N PRO A 113 -42.41 9.01 8.14
CA PRO A 113 -43.68 9.68 8.42
C PRO A 113 -44.84 8.72 8.71
N ARG A 114 -44.66 7.40 8.51
CA ARG A 114 -45.71 6.39 8.70
C ARG A 114 -45.26 5.31 9.63
N GLU A 115 -46.02 5.14 10.71
CA GLU A 115 -45.77 4.11 11.69
C GLU A 115 -46.48 2.78 11.35
N PRO A 116 -45.87 1.64 11.70
CA PRO A 116 -46.50 0.33 11.54
C PRO A 116 -47.75 0.17 12.43
N SER A 117 -48.87 -0.17 11.81
CA SER A 117 -50.19 -0.28 12.45
C SER A 117 -50.44 -1.58 13.22
N THR A 118 -49.61 -2.62 13.02
CA THR A 118 -49.78 -3.95 13.62
C THR A 118 -48.55 -4.35 14.44
N ASN A 119 -48.72 -5.25 15.42
CA ASN A 119 -47.61 -5.73 16.24
C ASN A 119 -46.56 -6.49 15.43
N ALA A 120 -46.97 -7.27 14.42
CA ALA A 120 -46.06 -8.00 13.54
C ALA A 120 -45.22 -7.04 12.67
N SER A 121 -45.84 -6.01 12.10
CA SER A 121 -45.11 -5.01 11.32
C SER A 121 -44.20 -4.14 12.19
N ARG A 122 -44.60 -3.81 13.43
CA ARG A 122 -43.74 -3.14 14.43
C ARG A 122 -42.48 -3.95 14.73
N LEU A 123 -42.64 -5.24 15.01
CA LEU A 123 -41.51 -6.13 15.28
C LEU A 123 -40.56 -6.23 14.08
N SER A 124 -41.10 -6.34 12.87
CA SER A 124 -40.31 -6.42 11.64
C SER A 124 -39.52 -5.13 11.37
N VAL A 125 -40.15 -3.98 11.57
CA VAL A 125 -39.49 -2.66 11.49
C VAL A 125 -38.41 -2.53 12.56
N ALA A 126 -38.65 -3.00 13.78
CA ALA A 126 -37.65 -2.99 14.85
C ALA A 126 -36.44 -3.87 14.51
N PHE A 127 -36.64 -5.05 13.93
CA PHE A 127 -35.56 -5.90 13.45
C PHE A 127 -34.77 -5.25 12.32
N LEU A 128 -35.44 -4.65 11.34
CA LEU A 128 -34.76 -3.94 10.26
C LEU A 128 -33.97 -2.74 10.77
N TRP A 129 -34.51 -2.02 11.75
CA TRP A 129 -33.82 -0.93 12.42
C TRP A 129 -32.54 -1.38 13.14
N LEU A 130 -32.61 -2.49 13.90
CA LEU A 130 -31.42 -3.08 14.53
C LEU A 130 -30.37 -3.50 13.50
N TYR A 131 -30.80 -4.09 12.38
CA TYR A 131 -29.92 -4.45 11.28
C TYR A 131 -29.18 -3.23 10.70
N VAL A 132 -29.90 -2.14 10.40
CA VAL A 132 -29.29 -0.90 9.90
C VAL A 132 -28.32 -0.32 10.92
N MET A 133 -28.67 -0.31 12.22
CA MET A 133 -27.77 0.16 13.28
C MET A 133 -26.47 -0.63 13.33
N VAL A 134 -26.54 -1.96 13.36
CA VAL A 134 -25.35 -2.83 13.40
C VAL A 134 -24.46 -2.60 12.18
N LEU A 135 -25.06 -2.44 10.99
CA LEU A 135 -24.33 -2.13 9.76
C LEU A 135 -23.66 -0.75 9.82
N GLY A 136 -24.40 0.28 10.26
CA GLY A 136 -23.89 1.65 10.39
C GLY A 136 -22.71 1.74 11.36
N PHE A 137 -22.83 1.10 12.52
CA PHE A 137 -21.72 1.03 13.49
C PHE A 137 -20.51 0.26 12.94
N SER A 138 -20.74 -0.88 12.29
CA SER A 138 -19.66 -1.69 11.71
C SER A 138 -18.94 -0.94 10.59
N TYR A 139 -19.68 -0.27 9.72
CA TYR A 139 -19.13 0.57 8.65
C TYR A 139 -18.31 1.73 9.23
N SER A 140 -18.88 2.46 10.20
CA SER A 140 -18.23 3.62 10.80
C SER A 140 -16.95 3.22 11.54
N SER A 141 -16.98 2.14 12.32
CA SER A 141 -15.81 1.60 13.02
C SER A 141 -14.70 1.21 12.05
N ASN A 142 -15.04 0.45 11.00
CA ASN A 142 -14.07 0.05 9.98
C ASN A 142 -13.52 1.26 9.24
N LEU A 143 -14.37 2.21 8.86
CA LEU A 143 -13.93 3.44 8.20
C LEU A 143 -12.96 4.23 9.07
N ILE A 144 -13.23 4.39 10.37
CA ILE A 144 -12.32 5.04 11.31
C ILE A 144 -10.99 4.29 11.36
N ALA A 145 -11.00 2.95 11.45
CA ALA A 145 -9.78 2.15 11.43
C ALA A 145 -8.97 2.33 10.13
N PHE A 146 -9.65 2.43 8.98
CA PHE A 146 -8.98 2.70 7.70
C PHE A 146 -8.43 4.12 7.59
N LEU A 147 -9.07 5.11 8.23
CA LEU A 147 -8.62 6.50 8.20
C LEU A 147 -7.47 6.77 9.16
N THR A 148 -7.39 6.03 10.27
CA THR A 148 -6.30 6.17 11.25
C THR A 148 -5.02 5.48 10.80
N VAL A 149 -5.12 4.35 10.06
CA VAL A 149 -3.96 3.62 9.56
C VAL A 149 -3.61 4.04 8.13
N LEU A 150 -2.45 4.68 7.96
CA LEU A 150 -1.91 4.99 6.64
C LEU A 150 -1.48 3.69 5.92
N ARG A 151 -2.28 3.27 4.95
CA ARG A 151 -1.95 2.11 4.12
C ARG A 151 -0.92 2.51 3.06
N GLN A 152 0.33 2.14 3.28
CA GLN A 152 1.37 2.28 2.27
C GLN A 152 1.18 1.23 1.17
N PRO A 153 1.45 1.56 -0.10
CA PRO A 153 1.43 0.58 -1.19
C PRO A 153 2.43 -0.55 -0.94
N ARG A 154 2.24 -1.69 -1.62
CA ARG A 154 3.26 -2.75 -1.61
C ARG A 154 4.59 -2.15 -2.08
N SER A 155 5.59 -2.28 -1.23
CA SER A 155 6.93 -1.82 -1.52
C SER A 155 7.80 -2.90 -2.16
N ILE A 156 8.85 -2.45 -2.83
CA ILE A 156 9.90 -3.32 -3.36
C ILE A 156 10.85 -3.63 -2.21
N ASP A 157 10.82 -4.87 -1.75
CA ASP A 157 11.60 -5.33 -0.59
C ASP A 157 12.60 -6.44 -0.95
N THR A 158 12.48 -7.05 -2.12
CA THR A 158 13.39 -8.13 -2.54
C THR A 158 14.03 -7.83 -3.90
N PHE A 159 15.16 -8.47 -4.19
CA PHE A 159 15.79 -8.40 -5.52
C PHE A 159 14.88 -8.93 -6.63
N LYS A 160 14.00 -9.89 -6.32
CA LYS A 160 12.98 -10.36 -7.24
C LYS A 160 11.95 -9.27 -7.52
N ASP A 161 11.39 -8.64 -6.48
CA ASP A 161 10.44 -7.53 -6.66
C ASP A 161 11.08 -6.37 -7.44
N LEU A 162 12.37 -6.11 -7.20
CA LEU A 162 13.12 -5.07 -7.91
C LEU A 162 13.27 -5.42 -9.40
N LEU A 163 13.58 -6.68 -9.72
CA LEU A 163 13.65 -7.14 -11.10
C LEU A 163 12.27 -7.09 -11.79
N ASP A 164 11.22 -7.54 -11.10
CA ASP A 164 9.84 -7.54 -11.58
C ASP A 164 9.29 -6.12 -11.77
N SER A 165 9.76 -5.15 -10.98
CA SER A 165 9.39 -3.74 -11.13
C SER A 165 9.88 -3.11 -12.44
N GLY A 166 10.88 -3.73 -13.09
CA GLY A 166 11.50 -3.20 -14.31
C GLY A 166 12.38 -1.96 -14.10
N LEU A 167 12.56 -1.50 -12.86
CA LEU A 167 13.41 -0.35 -12.55
C LEU A 167 14.89 -0.69 -12.79
N PRO A 168 15.65 0.16 -13.51
CA PRO A 168 17.10 0.00 -13.60
C PRO A 168 17.75 0.27 -12.24
N VAL A 169 18.86 -0.42 -11.98
CA VAL A 169 19.69 -0.18 -10.81
C VAL A 169 20.91 0.64 -11.23
N VAL A 170 21.10 1.78 -10.58
CA VAL A 170 22.21 2.69 -10.83
C VAL A 170 23.19 2.64 -9.66
N GLY A 171 24.46 2.92 -9.93
CA GLY A 171 25.48 3.02 -8.89
C GLY A 171 26.70 3.77 -9.38
N LEU A 172 27.53 4.22 -8.44
CA LEU A 172 28.77 4.90 -8.76
C LEU A 172 29.83 3.89 -9.20
N GLY A 173 30.29 4.06 -10.44
CA GLY A 173 31.31 3.22 -11.05
C GLY A 173 30.85 1.78 -11.38
N PRO A 174 31.70 1.01 -12.08
CA PRO A 174 31.33 -0.30 -12.61
C PRO A 174 31.43 -1.45 -11.60
N THR A 175 32.09 -1.23 -10.46
CA THR A 175 32.42 -2.27 -9.47
C THR A 175 31.19 -3.05 -9.03
N HIS A 176 30.11 -2.36 -8.70
CA HIS A 176 28.88 -3.01 -8.22
C HIS A 176 28.23 -3.87 -9.31
N GLY A 177 28.16 -3.39 -10.55
CA GLY A 177 27.63 -4.18 -11.67
C GLY A 177 28.40 -5.46 -11.91
N TYR A 178 29.74 -5.42 -11.80
CA TYR A 178 30.59 -6.60 -11.92
C TYR A 178 30.35 -7.61 -10.79
N LEU A 179 30.23 -7.12 -9.54
CA LEU A 179 29.93 -7.96 -8.38
C LEU A 179 28.55 -8.63 -8.51
N MET A 180 27.54 -7.89 -8.97
CA MET A 180 26.20 -8.42 -9.20
C MET A 180 26.21 -9.52 -10.28
N ASN A 181 26.94 -9.33 -11.37
CA ASN A 181 27.04 -10.32 -12.44
C ASN A 181 27.78 -11.60 -12.01
N THR A 182 28.71 -11.49 -11.06
CA THR A 182 29.49 -12.61 -10.51
C THR A 182 28.74 -13.34 -9.39
N SER A 183 27.66 -12.75 -8.86
CA SER A 183 26.90 -13.34 -7.76
C SER A 183 26.22 -14.67 -8.16
N GLU A 184 26.10 -15.58 -7.20
CA GLU A 184 25.37 -16.86 -7.38
C GLU A 184 23.86 -16.65 -7.50
N ASN A 185 23.35 -15.54 -6.97
CA ASN A 185 21.93 -15.23 -6.97
C ASN A 185 21.47 -14.82 -8.38
N VAL A 186 20.57 -15.61 -8.95
CA VAL A 186 20.02 -15.41 -10.30
C VAL A 186 19.42 -14.00 -10.48
N TYR A 187 18.69 -13.49 -9.48
CA TYR A 187 18.06 -12.17 -9.55
C TYR A 187 19.08 -11.05 -9.56
N LEU A 188 20.12 -11.14 -8.73
CA LEU A 188 21.21 -10.16 -8.72
C LEU A 188 22.00 -10.18 -10.02
N LYS A 189 22.22 -11.37 -10.61
CA LYS A 189 22.88 -11.50 -11.90
C LYS A 189 22.09 -10.84 -13.04
N GLU A 190 20.78 -11.07 -13.09
CA GLU A 190 19.91 -10.41 -14.08
C GLU A 190 19.82 -8.89 -13.87
N LEU A 191 19.77 -8.43 -12.62
CA LEU A 191 19.85 -7.01 -12.29
C LEU A 191 21.21 -6.42 -12.67
N GLY A 192 22.30 -7.18 -12.51
CA GLY A 192 23.66 -6.79 -12.90
C GLY A 192 23.79 -6.53 -14.40
N LYS A 193 23.09 -7.29 -15.25
CA LYS A 193 23.02 -7.03 -16.70
C LYS A 193 22.32 -5.71 -17.04
N LYS A 194 21.39 -5.27 -16.20
CA LYS A 194 20.64 -4.01 -16.32
C LYS A 194 21.27 -2.87 -15.52
N PHE A 195 22.42 -3.10 -14.89
CA PHE A 195 23.08 -2.11 -14.05
C PHE A 195 23.66 -0.99 -14.90
N VAL A 196 23.38 0.26 -14.52
CA VAL A 196 23.90 1.45 -15.19
C VAL A 196 24.90 2.14 -14.28
N SER A 197 26.18 2.07 -14.63
CA SER A 197 27.25 2.80 -13.95
C SER A 197 27.13 4.28 -14.29
N MET A 198 27.00 5.13 -13.28
CA MET A 198 26.96 6.58 -13.45
C MET A 198 28.24 7.24 -12.90
N PRO A 199 28.76 8.27 -13.60
CA PRO A 199 29.93 9.02 -13.14
C PRO A 199 29.57 9.98 -11.99
N THR A 200 28.37 10.56 -11.98
CA THR A 200 27.95 11.56 -10.99
C THR A 200 26.43 11.54 -10.76
N GLU A 201 25.99 11.88 -9.54
CA GLU A 201 24.59 12.17 -9.13
C GLU A 201 23.50 11.12 -9.48
N PRO A 202 23.63 9.85 -9.04
CA PRO A 202 22.54 8.86 -9.17
C PRO A 202 21.28 9.22 -8.35
N GLU A 203 21.42 10.14 -7.41
CA GLU A 203 20.42 10.59 -6.45
C GLU A 203 19.18 11.22 -7.08
N LEU A 204 19.36 11.99 -8.16
CA LEU A 204 18.26 12.67 -8.85
C LEU A 204 17.26 11.66 -9.44
N LEU A 205 17.77 10.57 -10.03
CA LEU A 205 16.92 9.54 -10.64
C LEU A 205 16.12 8.74 -9.61
N VAL A 206 16.68 8.56 -8.41
CA VAL A 206 15.96 7.96 -7.28
C VAL A 206 14.88 8.91 -6.79
N LYS A 207 15.18 10.20 -6.66
CA LYS A 207 14.22 11.23 -6.26
C LYS A 207 13.05 11.31 -7.24
N GLU A 208 13.30 11.13 -8.54
CA GLU A 208 12.27 11.03 -9.59
C GLU A 208 11.53 9.68 -9.55
N GLY A 209 12.11 8.63 -8.96
CA GLY A 209 11.53 7.29 -8.93
C GLY A 209 11.76 6.50 -10.22
N ARG A 210 12.76 6.87 -11.02
CA ARG A 210 13.11 6.24 -12.30
C ARG A 210 14.12 5.11 -12.16
N ALA A 211 14.87 5.06 -11.06
CA ALA A 211 15.89 4.05 -10.82
C ALA A 211 16.04 3.75 -9.32
N GLY A 212 16.57 2.57 -9.00
CA GLY A 212 17.08 2.25 -7.66
C GLY A 212 18.57 2.53 -7.56
N TYR A 213 19.03 3.16 -6.49
CA TYR A 213 20.45 3.48 -6.29
C TYR A 213 21.11 2.49 -5.34
N LEU A 214 22.12 1.80 -5.85
CA LEU A 214 22.92 0.85 -5.09
C LEU A 214 24.14 1.56 -4.49
N THR A 215 24.23 1.58 -3.16
CA THR A 215 25.32 2.22 -2.43
C THR A 215 25.56 1.55 -1.08
N SER A 216 26.60 1.97 -0.36
CA SER A 216 26.85 1.47 1.00
C SER A 216 25.76 1.95 1.96
N PHE A 217 25.46 1.17 2.99
CA PHE A 217 24.44 1.50 3.99
C PHE A 217 24.67 2.88 4.63
N HIS A 218 25.92 3.23 4.92
CA HIS A 218 26.24 4.53 5.52
C HIS A 218 25.94 5.71 4.56
N ASN A 219 26.33 5.59 3.29
CA ASN A 219 26.01 6.60 2.29
C ASN A 219 24.50 6.67 2.07
N ALA A 220 23.80 5.53 2.15
CA ALA A 220 22.36 5.47 2.06
C ALA A 220 21.67 6.21 3.21
N GLU A 221 22.15 6.03 4.44
CA GLU A 221 21.63 6.75 5.61
C GLU A 221 21.83 8.25 5.48
N GLN A 222 23.02 8.71 5.07
CA GLN A 222 23.30 10.13 4.85
C GLN A 222 22.37 10.71 3.78
N PHE A 223 22.25 10.03 2.64
CA PHE A 223 21.39 10.44 1.54
C PHE A 223 19.91 10.50 1.95
N MET A 224 19.43 9.46 2.64
CA MET A 224 18.06 9.42 3.15
C MET A 224 17.83 10.51 4.19
N ALA A 225 18.77 10.77 5.09
CA ALA A 225 18.65 11.82 6.10
C ALA A 225 18.55 13.20 5.44
N GLN A 226 19.39 13.48 4.44
CA GLN A 226 19.37 14.73 3.71
C GLN A 226 18.04 14.91 2.98
N ILE A 227 17.64 13.96 2.12
CA ILE A 227 16.39 14.08 1.37
C ILE A 227 15.19 14.09 2.29
N ASN A 228 15.05 13.14 3.21
CA ASN A 228 13.85 13.03 4.03
C ASN A 228 13.72 14.19 5.02
N SER A 229 14.79 14.94 5.32
CA SER A 229 14.70 16.17 6.12
C SER A 229 14.02 17.34 5.39
N GLU A 230 14.08 17.37 4.05
CA GLU A 230 13.44 18.41 3.23
C GLU A 230 11.92 18.24 3.11
N TYR A 231 11.39 17.06 3.46
CA TYR A 231 9.99 16.69 3.23
C TYR A 231 9.30 16.26 4.51
N SER A 232 8.00 16.55 4.63
CA SER A 232 7.20 16.16 5.81
C SER A 232 6.97 14.66 5.94
N GLN A 233 7.21 13.89 4.87
CA GLN A 233 7.14 12.43 4.85
C GLN A 233 8.33 11.85 4.09
N PRO A 234 8.83 10.66 4.49
CA PRO A 234 9.97 10.05 3.82
C PRO A 234 9.62 9.72 2.37
N ILE A 235 10.40 10.28 1.44
CA ILE A 235 10.25 10.08 -0.01
C ILE A 235 11.12 8.92 -0.49
N VAL A 236 12.17 8.61 0.26
CA VAL A 236 13.17 7.64 -0.12
C VAL A 236 13.41 6.67 1.05
N ARG A 237 13.60 5.39 0.72
CA ARG A 237 13.85 4.32 1.68
C ARG A 237 14.87 3.33 1.14
N THR A 238 15.56 2.65 2.03
CA THR A 238 16.30 1.43 1.70
C THR A 238 15.36 0.25 1.51
N MET A 239 15.73 -0.64 0.59
CA MET A 239 15.14 -1.96 0.47
C MET A 239 15.48 -2.78 1.72
N LYS A 240 14.50 -3.49 2.30
CA LYS A 240 14.77 -4.35 3.45
C LYS A 240 15.67 -5.50 3.02
N VAL A 241 16.87 -5.57 3.59
CA VAL A 241 17.75 -6.73 3.42
C VAL A 241 17.36 -7.73 4.50
N ASN A 242 16.54 -8.72 4.14
CA ASN A 242 16.25 -9.88 4.98
C ASN A 242 17.29 -10.98 4.76
#